data_AF-A0A2J8TMH7-F1
#
_entry.id   AF-A0A2J8TMH7-F1
#
_cell.length_a   1.000
_cell.length_b   1.000
_cell.length_c   1.000
_cell.angle_alpha   90.00
_cell.angle_beta   90.00
_cell.angle_gamma   90.00
#
_symmetry.space_group_name_H-M   'P 1'
#
loop_
_entity.id
_entity.type
_entity.pdbx_description
1 polymer ?
#
loop_
_entity_poly.entity_id
_entity_poly.type
_entity_poly.pdbx_seq_one_letter_code
_entity_poly.pdbx_strand_id
1 'polypeptide(L)'
;NLADWLGSLDPRFRQYTYGLVSCGLDRSLLHRVSEQQLLEDCGIHLGVHRARILTAARVSDAEGPPSPCCLLPTSEMLHSPLPCTGGKPSGDTPDVFISYRRNSGSQLASLLKVHLQLHGFSVFIDVEKLEAGKFEDKLIQSVMGARNFVLVLSPGALDKCMQDHDCKDWVHKEIVTALSCGKNIVPIIDGFEWPEPQVLPEDMQAVLTFNGIKWSHEYQEATIEKIIRFLQGRSSRDSSAGSDTSLEGAAPMGPT
;
A
#
# COMPACT_ATOMS: atom_id res chain seq x y z
N ASN A 1 -5.67 -9.38 -25.24
CA ASN A 1 -5.62 -10.71 -25.88
C ASN A 1 -6.72 -11.58 -25.29
N LEU A 2 -7.68 -12.05 -26.10
CA LEU A 2 -8.87 -12.79 -25.64
C LEU A 2 -8.50 -14.17 -25.07
N ALA A 3 -7.51 -14.85 -25.66
CA ALA A 3 -7.01 -16.15 -25.20
C ALA A 3 -6.42 -16.08 -23.78
N ASP A 4 -5.65 -15.02 -23.51
CA ASP A 4 -5.05 -14.80 -22.19
C ASP A 4 -6.12 -14.47 -21.15
N TRP A 5 -7.14 -13.70 -21.52
CA TRP A 5 -8.28 -13.39 -20.64
C TRP A 5 -9.08 -14.65 -20.31
N LEU A 6 -9.45 -15.47 -21.29
CA LEU A 6 -10.11 -16.76 -21.06
C LEU A 6 -9.24 -17.66 -20.18
N GLY A 7 -7.94 -17.74 -20.46
CA GLY A 7 -6.98 -18.51 -19.67
C GLY A 7 -6.83 -18.03 -18.22
N SER A 8 -7.06 -16.74 -17.95
CA SER A 8 -7.04 -16.18 -16.60
C SER A 8 -8.27 -16.56 -15.76
N LEU A 9 -9.41 -16.83 -16.41
CA LEU A 9 -10.62 -17.33 -15.75
C LEU A 9 -10.53 -18.83 -15.46
N ASP A 10 -10.06 -19.58 -16.45
CA ASP A 10 -9.80 -21.00 -16.35
C ASP A 10 -8.85 -21.40 -17.50
N PRO A 11 -7.71 -22.09 -17.24
CA PRO A 11 -6.81 -22.52 -18.30
C PRO A 11 -7.50 -23.31 -19.42
N ARG A 12 -8.59 -24.02 -19.09
CA ARG A 12 -9.40 -24.80 -20.04
C ARG A 12 -10.25 -23.93 -20.96
N PHE A 13 -10.54 -22.68 -20.60
CA PHE A 13 -11.38 -21.78 -21.42
C PHE A 13 -10.67 -21.26 -22.66
N ARG A 14 -9.34 -21.43 -22.76
CA ARG A 14 -8.58 -21.12 -23.98
C ARG A 14 -9.11 -21.86 -25.21
N GLN A 15 -9.76 -23.00 -25.03
CA GLN A 15 -10.39 -23.75 -26.13
C GLN A 15 -11.53 -22.97 -26.83
N TYR A 16 -12.17 -22.03 -26.13
CA TYR A 16 -13.28 -21.23 -26.68
C TYR A 16 -12.82 -20.00 -27.46
N THR A 17 -11.51 -19.72 -27.47
CA THR A 17 -10.95 -18.55 -28.14
C THR A 17 -11.33 -18.50 -29.62
N TYR A 18 -11.19 -19.63 -30.33
CA TYR A 18 -11.48 -19.68 -31.76
C TYR A 18 -12.96 -19.40 -32.05
N GLY A 19 -13.88 -20.06 -31.31
CA GLY A 19 -15.32 -19.84 -31.49
C GLY A 19 -15.73 -18.38 -31.27
N LEU A 20 -15.20 -17.74 -30.23
CA LEU A 20 -15.49 -16.32 -29.95
C LEU A 20 -14.90 -15.39 -31.02
N VAL A 21 -13.64 -15.60 -31.44
CA VAL A 21 -12.99 -14.76 -32.46
C VAL A 21 -13.63 -14.95 -33.83
N SER A 22 -14.05 -16.16 -34.19
CA SER A 22 -14.76 -16.45 -35.44
C SER A 22 -16.13 -15.76 -35.53
N CYS A 23 -16.78 -15.51 -34.39
CA CYS A 23 -17.99 -14.68 -34.31
C CYS A 23 -17.70 -13.17 -34.32
N GLY A 24 -16.43 -12.76 -34.46
CA GLY A 24 -16.01 -11.36 -34.40
C GLY A 24 -16.08 -10.75 -32.99
N LEU A 25 -16.15 -11.59 -31.94
CA LEU A 25 -16.20 -11.11 -30.56
C LEU A 25 -14.79 -10.81 -30.06
N ASP A 26 -14.63 -9.60 -29.55
CA ASP A 26 -13.45 -9.16 -28.82
C ASP A 26 -13.80 -8.89 -27.34
N ARG A 27 -12.77 -8.54 -26.55
CA ARG A 27 -12.96 -8.29 -25.11
C ARG A 27 -13.96 -7.17 -24.83
N SER A 28 -13.99 -6.15 -25.69
CA SER A 28 -14.89 -4.99 -25.56
C SER A 28 -16.34 -5.31 -25.89
N LEU A 29 -16.62 -6.32 -26.71
CA LEU A 29 -17.98 -6.69 -27.09
C LEU A 29 -18.58 -7.78 -26.18
N LEU A 30 -17.74 -8.49 -25.42
CA LEU A 30 -18.14 -9.63 -24.59
C LEU A 30 -19.22 -9.29 -23.55
N HIS A 31 -19.26 -8.05 -23.03
CA HIS A 31 -20.26 -7.64 -22.03
C HIS A 31 -21.69 -7.55 -22.59
N ARG A 32 -21.83 -7.40 -23.91
CA ARG A 32 -23.12 -7.27 -24.62
C ARG A 32 -23.65 -8.61 -25.11
N VAL A 33 -22.88 -9.67 -24.97
CA VAL A 33 -23.22 -11.00 -25.48
C VAL A 33 -24.24 -11.65 -24.54
N SER A 34 -25.23 -12.32 -25.13
CA SER A 34 -26.22 -13.12 -24.41
C SER A 34 -25.77 -14.58 -24.23
N GLU A 35 -26.37 -15.28 -23.28
CA GLU A 35 -26.10 -16.71 -23.07
C GLU A 35 -26.46 -17.56 -24.31
N GLN A 36 -27.49 -17.15 -25.04
CA GLN A 36 -27.94 -17.84 -26.24
C GLN A 36 -26.92 -17.72 -27.38
N GLN A 37 -26.32 -16.55 -27.58
CA GLN A 37 -25.25 -16.33 -28.56
C GLN A 37 -23.97 -17.12 -28.21
N LEU A 38 -23.64 -17.27 -26.92
CA LEU A 38 -22.52 -18.12 -26.52
C LEU A 38 -22.76 -19.61 -26.80
N LEU A 39 -24.03 -20.04 -26.79
CA LEU A 39 -24.41 -21.42 -27.08
C LEU A 39 -24.46 -21.71 -28.58
N GLU A 40 -25.21 -20.88 -29.32
CA GLU A 40 -25.55 -21.11 -30.74
C GLU A 40 -24.41 -20.66 -31.67
N ASP A 41 -23.84 -19.48 -31.45
CA ASP A 41 -22.83 -18.91 -32.34
C ASP A 41 -21.41 -19.32 -31.92
N CYS A 42 -21.11 -19.28 -30.62
CA CYS A 42 -19.75 -19.50 -30.09
C CYS A 42 -19.46 -20.97 -29.71
N GLY A 43 -20.47 -21.85 -29.75
CA GLY A 43 -20.32 -23.29 -29.50
C GLY A 43 -19.98 -23.68 -28.06
N ILE A 44 -20.32 -22.87 -27.05
CA ILE A 44 -20.04 -23.16 -25.65
C ILE A 44 -21.21 -23.93 -25.03
N HIS A 45 -21.27 -25.25 -25.24
CA HIS A 45 -22.42 -26.06 -24.79
C HIS A 45 -22.60 -26.11 -23.26
N LEU A 46 -21.50 -26.11 -22.52
CA LEU A 46 -21.51 -26.17 -21.05
C LEU A 46 -22.08 -24.87 -20.46
N GLY A 47 -23.29 -24.94 -19.91
CA GLY A 47 -23.97 -23.79 -19.30
C GLY A 47 -23.16 -23.14 -18.16
N VAL A 48 -22.43 -23.95 -17.38
CA VAL A 48 -21.54 -23.46 -16.32
C VAL A 48 -20.41 -22.59 -16.90
N HIS A 49 -19.87 -22.96 -18.06
CA HIS A 49 -18.82 -22.17 -18.71
C HIS A 49 -19.39 -20.86 -19.26
N ARG A 50 -20.57 -20.90 -19.89
CA ARG A 50 -21.28 -19.70 -20.35
C ARG A 50 -21.56 -18.73 -19.22
N ALA A 51 -22.11 -19.21 -18.10
CA ALA A 51 -22.40 -18.40 -16.92
C ALA A 51 -21.14 -17.72 -16.36
N ARG A 52 -20.02 -18.48 -16.23
CA ARG A 52 -18.74 -17.93 -15.75
C ARG A 52 -18.17 -16.87 -16.70
N ILE A 53 -18.20 -17.13 -18.01
CA ILE A 53 -17.70 -16.20 -19.03
C ILE A 53 -18.55 -14.92 -19.06
N LEU A 54 -19.88 -15.02 -19.02
CA LEU A 54 -20.77 -13.86 -18.98
C LEU A 54 -20.62 -13.03 -17.70
N THR A 55 -20.49 -13.72 -16.56
CA THR A 55 -20.28 -13.04 -15.27
C THR A 55 -18.98 -12.26 -15.31
N ALA A 56 -17.89 -12.88 -15.79
CA ALA A 56 -16.61 -12.21 -15.94
C ALA A 56 -16.61 -11.08 -16.97
N ALA A 57 -17.36 -11.24 -18.06
CA ALA A 57 -17.51 -10.21 -19.09
C ALA A 57 -18.22 -8.96 -18.54
N ARG A 58 -19.28 -9.14 -17.74
CA ARG A 58 -20.04 -8.04 -17.14
C ARG A 58 -19.31 -7.34 -15.99
N VAL A 59 -18.47 -8.09 -15.27
CA VAL A 59 -17.59 -7.54 -14.22
C VAL A 59 -16.43 -6.72 -14.83
N SER A 60 -16.13 -6.88 -16.12
CA SER A 60 -15.07 -6.11 -16.78
C SER A 60 -15.46 -4.65 -17.10
N ASP A 61 -16.76 -4.32 -17.16
CA ASP A 61 -17.27 -2.96 -17.39
C ASP A 61 -17.92 -2.33 -16.14
N ALA A 62 -18.23 -3.13 -15.12
CA ALA A 62 -18.68 -2.63 -13.83
C ALA A 62 -17.49 -2.51 -12.87
N GLU A 63 -16.97 -1.29 -12.69
CA GLU A 63 -16.17 -0.98 -11.51
C GLU A 63 -16.97 -1.31 -10.23
N GLY A 64 -16.62 -2.40 -9.57
CA GLY A 64 -17.08 -2.75 -8.23
C GLY A 64 -17.56 -4.20 -8.07
N PRO A 65 -17.00 -4.99 -7.13
CA PRO A 65 -17.58 -6.27 -6.74
C PRO A 65 -18.78 -6.06 -5.79
N PRO A 66 -19.88 -6.81 -5.89
CA PRO A 66 -20.81 -6.94 -4.79
C PRO A 66 -20.17 -7.77 -3.66
N SER A 67 -20.35 -7.32 -2.42
CA SER A 67 -19.91 -7.99 -1.20
C SER A 67 -20.41 -9.44 -1.10
N PRO A 68 -19.62 -10.37 -0.53
CA PRO A 68 -20.04 -11.74 -0.34
C PRO A 68 -20.88 -11.84 0.93
N CYS A 69 -22.19 -11.97 0.77
CA CYS A 69 -23.04 -12.59 1.78
C CYS A 69 -23.61 -13.88 1.21
N CYS A 70 -23.25 -14.96 1.89
CA CYS A 70 -24.02 -16.18 2.12
C CYS A 70 -23.37 -17.50 1.65
N LEU A 71 -22.72 -18.12 2.65
CA LEU A 71 -22.87 -19.53 3.05
C LEU A 71 -22.00 -20.61 2.36
N LEU A 72 -21.10 -21.14 3.20
CA LEU A 72 -20.38 -22.44 3.22
C LEU A 72 -21.34 -23.67 3.15
N PRO A 73 -20.89 -24.95 3.28
CA PRO A 73 -19.52 -25.55 3.23
C PRO A 73 -19.42 -26.83 2.36
N THR A 74 -18.20 -27.27 1.99
CA THR A 74 -17.74 -28.67 2.21
C THR A 74 -16.23 -28.79 2.01
N SER A 75 -15.56 -29.10 3.14
CA SER A 75 -14.46 -30.05 3.38
C SER A 75 -13.45 -30.44 2.29
N GLU A 76 -12.20 -30.55 2.76
CA GLU A 76 -11.07 -31.34 2.25
C GLU A 76 -10.36 -30.82 0.97
N MET A 77 -9.21 -30.15 1.12
CA MET A 77 -7.90 -30.81 1.00
C MET A 77 -6.75 -29.79 0.84
N LEU A 78 -5.75 -30.02 1.70
CA LEU A 78 -4.40 -29.49 1.79
C LEU A 78 -3.70 -29.29 0.42
N HIS A 79 -3.04 -28.14 0.23
CA HIS A 79 -1.64 -27.93 -0.20
C HIS A 79 -1.44 -26.47 -0.67
N SER A 80 -0.74 -25.69 0.14
CA SER A 80 -0.09 -24.41 -0.24
C SER A 80 1.15 -24.71 -1.14
N PRO A 81 1.76 -23.75 -1.87
CA PRO A 81 1.65 -22.30 -1.70
C PRO A 81 1.54 -21.44 -2.99
N LEU A 82 1.07 -20.20 -2.78
CA LEU A 82 1.08 -19.02 -3.67
C LEU A 82 -0.05 -18.92 -4.71
N PRO A 83 -0.98 -17.99 -4.53
CA PRO A 83 -1.29 -17.02 -5.55
C PRO A 83 -0.37 -15.83 -5.34
N CYS A 84 0.47 -15.54 -6.33
CA CYS A 84 1.08 -14.24 -6.50
C CYS A 84 -0.05 -13.22 -6.74
N THR A 85 -0.76 -12.83 -5.68
CA THR A 85 -1.74 -11.75 -5.69
C THR A 85 -0.98 -10.44 -5.74
N GLY A 86 -0.51 -10.10 -6.94
CA GLY A 86 -0.31 -8.71 -7.33
C GLY A 86 -1.67 -8.03 -7.45
N GLY A 87 -2.40 -7.95 -6.34
CA GLY A 87 -3.57 -7.10 -6.22
C GLY A 87 -3.08 -5.66 -6.24
N LYS A 88 -3.16 -5.01 -7.40
CA LYS A 88 -3.10 -3.55 -7.46
C LYS A 88 -4.35 -3.05 -6.73
N PRO A 89 -4.20 -2.31 -5.62
CA PRO A 89 -5.33 -1.62 -5.04
C PRO A 89 -5.74 -0.53 -6.03
N SER A 90 -6.96 -0.63 -6.54
CA SER A 90 -7.63 0.44 -7.28
C SER A 90 -8.06 1.52 -6.29
N GLY A 91 -7.07 2.29 -5.88
CA GLY A 91 -7.13 3.63 -5.35
C GLY A 91 -5.79 4.23 -5.72
N ASP A 92 -5.76 5.29 -6.51
CA ASP A 92 -4.51 5.91 -7.02
C ASP A 92 -3.57 6.41 -5.89
N THR A 93 -3.99 6.26 -4.63
CA THR A 93 -3.30 6.66 -3.42
C THR A 93 -2.75 5.44 -2.68
N PRO A 94 -1.42 5.32 -2.49
CA PRO A 94 -0.83 4.25 -1.68
C PRO A 94 -1.24 4.37 -0.20
N ASP A 95 -1.17 3.28 0.55
CA ASP A 95 -1.46 3.30 1.99
C ASP A 95 -0.22 3.65 2.79
N VAL A 96 0.92 3.15 2.33
CA VAL A 96 2.21 3.29 2.97
C VAL A 96 3.20 3.81 1.93
N PHE A 97 3.84 4.92 2.24
CA PHE A 97 5.01 5.40 1.52
C PHE A 97 6.27 5.00 2.30
N ILE A 98 7.23 4.35 1.63
CA ILE A 98 8.51 3.99 2.24
C ILE A 98 9.61 4.92 1.71
N SER A 99 10.10 5.79 2.59
CA SER A 99 11.31 6.58 2.38
C SER A 99 12.53 5.82 2.88
N TYR A 100 13.59 5.74 2.08
CA TYR A 100 14.80 5.00 2.43
C TYR A 100 16.04 5.58 1.73
N ARG A 101 17.21 5.32 2.32
CA ARG A 101 18.48 5.67 1.69
C ARG A 101 18.89 4.61 0.67
N ARG A 102 19.12 4.99 -0.59
CA ARG A 102 19.45 4.04 -1.66
C ARG A 102 20.74 3.24 -1.42
N ASN A 103 21.74 3.84 -0.77
CA ASN A 103 23.05 3.22 -0.54
C ASN A 103 23.03 2.14 0.55
N SER A 104 22.22 2.27 1.60
CA SER A 104 22.23 1.39 2.78
C SER A 104 20.88 0.78 3.15
N GLY A 105 19.76 1.40 2.78
CA GLY A 105 18.40 0.99 3.19
C GLY A 105 17.58 0.23 2.15
N SER A 106 18.10 -0.02 0.95
CA SER A 106 17.36 -0.61 -0.17
C SER A 106 16.86 -2.05 0.09
N GLN A 107 17.67 -2.84 0.80
CA GLN A 107 17.32 -4.22 1.15
C GLN A 107 16.15 -4.25 2.13
N LEU A 108 16.24 -3.48 3.22
CA LEU A 108 15.19 -3.40 4.23
C LEU A 108 13.89 -2.80 3.66
N ALA A 109 13.97 -1.76 2.84
CA ALA A 109 12.80 -1.17 2.18
C ALA A 109 12.07 -2.17 1.28
N SER A 110 12.82 -2.99 0.53
CA SER A 110 12.25 -4.05 -0.32
C SER A 110 11.58 -5.14 0.51
N LEU A 111 12.21 -5.54 1.63
CA LEU A 111 11.67 -6.52 2.55
C LEU A 111 10.35 -6.02 3.17
N LEU A 112 10.35 -4.80 3.72
CA LEU A 112 9.17 -4.16 4.29
C LEU A 112 8.03 -4.10 3.28
N LYS A 113 8.33 -3.71 2.03
CA LYS A 113 7.34 -3.69 0.96
C LYS A 113 6.70 -5.06 0.75
N VAL A 114 7.50 -6.12 0.60
CA VAL A 114 6.97 -7.47 0.37
C VAL A 114 6.09 -7.91 1.54
N HIS A 115 6.56 -7.76 2.77
CA HIS A 115 5.79 -8.15 3.95
C HIS A 115 4.48 -7.36 4.08
N LEU A 116 4.53 -6.04 3.96
CA LEU A 116 3.33 -5.21 4.05
C LEU A 116 2.32 -5.51 2.91
N GLN A 117 2.81 -5.81 1.71
CA GLN A 117 1.96 -6.25 0.59
C GLN A 117 1.29 -7.61 0.86
N LEU A 118 2.01 -8.56 1.48
CA LEU A 118 1.43 -9.84 1.90
C LEU A 118 0.32 -9.65 2.94
N HIS A 119 0.41 -8.60 3.76
CA HIS A 119 -0.64 -8.20 4.71
C HIS A 119 -1.76 -7.33 4.09
N GLY A 120 -1.75 -7.13 2.77
CA GLY A 120 -2.81 -6.44 2.04
C GLY A 120 -2.68 -4.91 2.00
N PHE A 121 -1.55 -4.34 2.39
CA PHE A 121 -1.31 -2.90 2.29
C PHE A 121 -0.80 -2.50 0.89
N SER A 122 -1.30 -1.37 0.39
CA SER A 122 -0.70 -0.70 -0.76
C SER A 122 0.59 0.00 -0.38
N VAL A 123 1.73 -0.50 -0.85
CA VAL A 123 3.04 0.11 -0.55
C VAL A 123 3.65 0.74 -1.79
N PHE A 124 4.00 2.01 -1.66
CA PHE A 124 4.80 2.73 -2.63
C PHE A 124 6.23 2.88 -2.12
N ILE A 125 7.19 2.56 -2.98
CA ILE A 125 8.62 2.75 -2.75
C ILE A 125 9.15 3.57 -3.92
N ASP A 126 10.06 4.51 -3.64
CA ASP A 126 10.74 5.28 -4.69
C ASP A 126 11.61 4.34 -5.54
N VAL A 127 11.09 3.87 -6.68
CA VAL A 127 11.85 3.06 -7.65
C VAL A 127 12.37 3.97 -8.75
N GLU A 128 13.68 3.93 -8.96
CA GLU A 128 14.57 4.59 -9.94
C GLU A 128 14.08 4.80 -11.40
N LYS A 129 12.87 4.43 -11.79
CA LYS A 129 12.41 4.41 -13.19
C LYS A 129 11.50 5.58 -13.57
N LEU A 130 11.84 6.81 -13.19
CA LEU A 130 11.23 7.98 -13.83
C LEU A 130 12.31 8.92 -14.35
N GLU A 131 12.36 9.01 -15.68
CA GLU A 131 13.21 9.89 -16.47
C GLU A 131 13.14 11.32 -15.93
N ALA A 132 14.30 11.93 -15.75
CA ALA A 132 14.51 13.20 -15.06
C ALA A 132 13.60 14.33 -15.56
N GLY A 133 12.91 15.01 -14.64
CA GLY A 133 12.27 16.32 -14.87
C GLY A 133 10.82 16.50 -14.39
N LYS A 134 10.08 15.42 -14.08
CA LYS A 134 8.70 15.48 -13.53
C LYS A 134 8.49 14.58 -12.31
N PHE A 135 9.58 14.27 -11.60
CA PHE A 135 9.56 13.29 -10.53
C PHE A 135 9.20 13.92 -9.18
N GLU A 136 9.63 15.16 -8.94
CA GLU A 136 9.32 15.92 -7.72
C GLU A 136 7.81 15.97 -7.47
N ASP A 137 7.02 16.35 -8.47
CA ASP A 137 5.57 16.49 -8.33
C ASP A 137 4.90 15.14 -8.04
N LYS A 138 5.33 14.07 -8.71
CA LYS A 138 4.77 12.72 -8.49
C LYS A 138 5.17 12.15 -7.15
N LEU A 139 6.40 12.39 -6.71
CA LEU A 139 6.91 11.95 -5.42
C LEU A 139 6.13 12.64 -4.29
N ILE A 140 6.01 13.97 -4.36
CA ILE A 140 5.25 14.76 -3.40
C ILE A 140 3.79 14.33 -3.40
N GLN A 141 3.17 14.15 -4.58
CA GLN A 141 1.80 13.62 -4.67
C GLN A 141 1.66 12.22 -4.06
N SER A 142 2.67 11.35 -4.21
CA SER A 142 2.67 10.02 -3.61
C SER A 142 2.76 10.07 -2.08
N VAL A 143 3.61 10.95 -1.54
CA VAL A 143 3.71 11.20 -0.09
C VAL A 143 2.41 11.81 0.44
N MET A 144 1.81 12.75 -0.30
CA MET A 144 0.53 13.38 0.04
C MET A 144 -0.64 12.40 -0.03
N GLY A 145 -0.64 11.49 -1.01
CA GLY A 145 -1.66 10.45 -1.15
C GLY A 145 -1.53 9.36 -0.09
N ALA A 146 -0.31 9.13 0.41
CA ALA A 146 -0.06 8.12 1.42
C ALA A 146 -0.73 8.42 2.76
N ARG A 147 -1.33 7.39 3.37
CA ARG A 147 -1.90 7.49 4.73
C ARG A 147 -0.80 7.44 5.79
N ASN A 148 0.18 6.58 5.58
CA ASN A 148 1.30 6.35 6.48
C ASN A 148 2.62 6.61 5.78
N PHE A 149 3.59 7.10 6.53
CA PHE A 149 4.93 7.37 6.05
C PHE A 149 5.92 6.54 6.88
N VAL A 150 6.54 5.55 6.25
CA VAL A 150 7.55 4.70 6.87
C VAL A 150 8.92 5.22 6.47
N LEU A 151 9.76 5.56 7.45
CA LEU A 151 11.11 6.06 7.23
C LEU A 151 12.12 5.01 7.63
N VAL A 152 12.90 4.50 6.68
CA VAL A 152 13.97 3.54 6.94
C VAL A 152 15.24 4.30 7.32
N LEU A 153 15.60 4.22 8.60
CA LEU A 153 16.81 4.78 9.18
C LEU A 153 17.90 3.70 9.21
N SER A 154 18.62 3.57 8.10
CA SER A 154 19.84 2.79 7.98
C SER A 154 21.07 3.60 8.43
N PRO A 155 22.26 2.99 8.59
CA PRO A 155 23.46 3.73 8.97
C PRO A 155 23.76 4.83 7.94
N GLY A 156 23.93 6.06 8.42
CA GLY A 156 24.15 7.25 7.59
C GLY A 156 22.93 7.70 6.77
N ALA A 157 21.70 7.32 7.16
CA ALA A 157 20.49 7.71 6.43
C ALA A 157 20.28 9.23 6.38
N LEU A 158 20.61 9.94 7.46
CA LEU A 158 20.40 11.40 7.57
C LEU A 158 21.66 12.22 7.29
N ASP A 159 22.82 11.61 7.03
CA ASP A 159 24.10 12.32 6.90
C ASP A 159 24.10 13.38 5.79
N LYS A 160 23.39 13.14 4.68
CA LYS A 160 23.26 14.13 3.59
C LYS A 160 22.14 15.13 3.80
N CYS A 161 21.28 14.91 4.80
CA CYS A 161 20.26 15.87 5.21
C CYS A 161 20.85 16.87 6.24
N MET A 162 21.94 16.50 6.92
CA MET A 162 22.65 17.42 7.82
C MET A 162 23.12 18.65 7.03
N GLN A 163 22.75 19.83 7.49
CA GLN A 163 23.05 21.13 6.87
C GLN A 163 22.46 21.36 5.45
N ASP A 164 21.49 20.54 5.02
CA ASP A 164 20.81 20.74 3.73
C ASP A 164 19.71 21.81 3.81
N HIS A 165 20.10 23.08 3.98
CA HIS A 165 19.15 24.20 4.05
C HIS A 165 18.43 24.48 2.73
N ASP A 166 18.97 24.01 1.60
CA ASP A 166 18.37 24.18 0.28
C ASP A 166 17.32 23.11 -0.04
N CYS A 167 17.07 22.15 0.89
CA CYS A 167 16.18 21.01 0.70
C CYS A 167 16.46 20.29 -0.63
N LYS A 168 17.74 20.05 -0.95
CA LYS A 168 18.15 19.38 -2.19
C LYS A 168 18.06 17.87 -2.09
N ASP A 169 18.22 17.31 -0.90
CA ASP A 169 18.16 15.87 -0.70
C ASP A 169 16.70 15.38 -0.76
N TRP A 170 16.49 14.25 -1.43
CA TRP A 170 15.17 13.66 -1.62
C TRP A 170 14.54 13.20 -0.31
N VAL A 171 15.33 12.58 0.57
CA VAL A 171 14.84 12.12 1.88
C VAL A 171 14.43 13.33 2.72
N HIS A 172 15.18 14.42 2.62
CA HIS A 172 14.83 15.67 3.29
C HIS A 172 13.48 16.22 2.78
N LYS A 173 13.30 16.35 1.46
CA LYS A 173 12.01 16.78 0.86
C LYS A 173 10.84 15.90 1.28
N GLU A 174 11.02 14.59 1.29
CA GLU A 174 9.98 13.62 1.67
C GLU A 174 9.57 13.79 3.14
N ILE A 175 10.55 13.92 4.05
CA ILE A 175 10.29 14.13 5.48
C ILE A 175 9.55 15.45 5.71
N VAL A 176 10.03 16.55 5.12
CA VAL A 176 9.37 17.86 5.24
C VAL A 176 7.94 17.83 4.70
N THR A 177 7.72 17.15 3.58
CA THR A 177 6.38 16.96 3.00
C THR A 177 5.49 16.14 3.93
N ALA A 178 6.00 15.04 4.50
CA ALA A 178 5.25 14.19 5.43
C ALA A 178 4.87 14.93 6.72
N LEU A 179 5.80 15.73 7.25
CA LEU A 179 5.57 16.59 8.41
C LEU A 179 4.54 17.67 8.12
N SER A 180 4.68 18.37 6.98
CA SER A 180 3.74 19.42 6.54
C SER A 180 2.32 18.89 6.35
N CYS A 181 2.19 17.64 5.90
CA CYS A 181 0.89 16.98 5.74
C CYS A 181 0.38 16.29 7.00
N GLY A 182 1.11 16.33 8.12
CA GLY A 182 0.73 15.68 9.37
C GLY A 182 0.57 14.16 9.25
N LYS A 183 1.39 13.49 8.43
CA LYS A 183 1.29 12.04 8.20
C LYS A 183 1.68 11.24 9.43
N ASN A 184 1.22 10.00 9.50
CA ASN A 184 1.67 9.06 10.51
C ASN A 184 3.09 8.56 10.16
N ILE A 185 4.10 9.21 10.72
CA ILE A 185 5.51 8.86 10.51
C ILE A 185 5.92 7.72 11.45
N VAL A 186 6.42 6.64 10.87
CA VAL A 186 6.92 5.45 11.58
C VAL A 186 8.39 5.23 11.19
N PRO A 187 9.34 5.71 12.00
CA PRO A 187 10.76 5.46 11.78
C PRO A 187 11.12 4.00 12.09
N ILE A 188 11.88 3.35 11.21
CA ILE A 188 12.41 2.00 11.39
C ILE A 188 13.93 2.11 11.51
N ILE A 189 14.45 1.76 12.68
CA ILE A 189 15.86 1.93 13.04
C ILE A 189 16.59 0.62 12.73
N ASP A 190 17.52 0.67 11.79
CA ASP A 190 18.40 -0.44 11.42
C ASP A 190 19.86 0.02 11.51
N GLY A 191 20.51 -0.25 12.65
CA GLY A 191 21.89 0.18 12.88
C GLY A 191 22.13 1.69 12.84
N PHE A 192 21.08 2.51 12.98
CA PHE A 192 21.16 3.97 12.97
C PHE A 192 21.30 4.55 14.37
N GLU A 193 22.18 5.54 14.50
CA GLU A 193 22.34 6.35 15.70
C GLU A 193 21.62 7.69 15.53
N TRP A 194 20.86 8.09 16.54
CA TRP A 194 20.13 9.36 16.48
C TRP A 194 21.11 10.54 16.57
N PRO A 195 21.15 11.42 15.55
CA PRO A 195 22.00 12.60 15.59
C PRO A 195 21.41 13.66 16.53
N GLU A 196 22.23 14.64 16.91
CA GLU A 196 21.74 15.78 17.67
C GLU A 196 20.74 16.61 16.85
N PRO A 197 19.67 17.14 17.46
CA PRO A 197 18.69 17.96 16.74
C PRO A 197 19.33 19.18 16.05
N GLN A 198 20.40 19.72 16.62
CA GLN A 198 21.08 20.93 16.17
C GLN A 198 21.76 20.78 14.80
N VAL A 199 22.13 19.54 14.41
CA VAL A 199 22.77 19.28 13.11
C VAL A 199 21.76 19.12 11.98
N LEU A 200 20.49 18.89 12.33
CA LEU A 200 19.42 18.76 11.36
C LEU A 200 18.73 20.12 11.15
N PRO A 201 18.34 20.42 9.90
CA PRO A 201 17.46 21.55 9.57
C PRO A 201 16.19 21.59 10.44
N GLU A 202 15.76 22.81 10.81
CA GLU A 202 14.68 23.06 11.78
C GLU A 202 13.32 22.51 11.33
N ASP A 203 13.10 22.43 10.01
CA ASP A 203 11.92 21.88 9.36
C ASP A 203 11.79 20.36 9.50
N MET A 204 12.90 19.63 9.64
CA MET A 204 12.89 18.17 9.79
C MET A 204 13.13 17.68 11.23
N GLN A 205 13.56 18.54 12.15
CA GLN A 205 13.85 18.16 13.56
C GLN A 205 12.68 17.44 14.25
N ALA A 206 11.44 17.77 13.88
CA ALA A 206 10.25 17.11 14.39
C ALA A 206 10.26 15.59 14.19
N VAL A 207 10.97 15.06 13.18
CA VAL A 207 11.08 13.62 12.91
C VAL A 207 11.68 12.83 14.08
N LEU A 208 12.54 13.46 14.89
CA LEU A 208 13.18 12.86 16.05
C LEU A 208 12.21 12.59 17.21
N THR A 209 11.05 13.26 17.22
CA THR A 209 10.04 13.12 18.27
C THR A 209 9.13 11.90 18.08
N PHE A 210 9.18 11.27 16.90
CA PHE A 210 8.34 10.12 16.58
C PHE A 210 8.90 8.82 17.18
N ASN A 211 7.99 7.93 17.56
CA ASN A 211 8.34 6.63 18.12
C ASN A 211 8.97 5.72 17.06
N GLY A 212 10.28 5.52 17.14
CA GLY A 212 11.01 4.59 16.28
C GLY A 212 10.82 3.12 16.67
N ILE A 213 10.74 2.25 15.67
CA ILE A 213 10.73 0.79 15.83
C ILE A 213 12.11 0.25 15.46
N LYS A 214 12.79 -0.41 16.40
CA LYS A 214 14.05 -1.09 16.10
C LYS A 214 13.81 -2.34 15.26
N TRP A 215 14.49 -2.43 14.12
CA TRP A 215 14.48 -3.61 13.27
C TRP A 215 15.28 -4.75 13.91
N SER A 216 14.75 -5.97 13.82
CA SER A 216 15.45 -7.18 14.25
C SER A 216 15.45 -8.21 13.13
N HIS A 217 16.64 -8.56 12.64
CA HIS A 217 16.79 -9.57 11.60
C HIS A 217 16.41 -10.98 12.05
N GLU A 218 16.48 -11.26 13.36
CA GLU A 218 16.10 -12.56 13.94
C GLU A 218 14.57 -12.67 14.12
N TYR A 219 13.88 -11.56 14.40
CA TYR A 219 12.44 -11.51 14.69
C TYR A 219 11.70 -10.63 13.68
N GLN A 220 11.80 -10.98 12.40
CA GLN A 220 11.25 -10.17 11.30
C GLN A 220 9.72 -10.09 11.39
N GLU A 221 9.02 -11.22 11.48
CA GLU A 221 7.55 -11.28 11.55
C GLU A 221 7.01 -10.47 12.73
N ALA A 222 7.57 -10.63 13.93
CA ALA A 222 7.13 -9.89 15.12
C ALA A 222 7.33 -8.37 14.96
N THR A 223 8.43 -7.97 14.30
CA THR A 223 8.70 -6.56 14.00
C THR A 223 7.70 -6.01 12.97
N ILE A 224 7.39 -6.79 11.93
CA ILE A 224 6.37 -6.45 10.94
C ILE A 224 4.99 -6.30 11.58
N GLU A 225 4.57 -7.24 12.43
CA GLU A 225 3.30 -7.14 13.15
C GLU A 225 3.22 -5.88 14.02
N LYS A 226 4.34 -5.53 14.68
CA LYS A 226 4.45 -4.29 15.44
C LYS A 226 4.29 -3.06 14.53
N ILE A 227 4.94 -3.04 13.38
CA ILE A 227 4.79 -1.96 12.38
C ILE A 227 3.32 -1.85 11.95
N ILE A 228 2.67 -2.97 11.61
CA ILE A 228 1.26 -2.98 11.19
C ILE A 228 0.34 -2.39 12.26
N ARG A 229 0.57 -2.71 13.54
CA ARG A 229 -0.19 -2.09 14.65
C ARG A 229 -0.02 -0.58 14.70
N PHE A 230 1.18 -0.06 14.43
CA PHE A 230 1.43 1.38 14.37
C PHE A 230 0.78 2.06 13.16
N LEU A 231 0.67 1.35 12.03
CA LEU A 231 -0.01 1.83 10.82
C LEU A 231 -1.53 1.89 10.99
N GLN A 232 -2.13 0.94 11.73
CA GLN A 232 -3.57 0.87 11.95
C GLN A 232 -4.04 1.68 13.18
N GLY A 233 -3.19 1.81 14.20
CA GLY A 233 -3.53 2.30 15.54
C GLY A 233 -3.94 3.77 15.67
N ARG A 234 -3.94 4.56 14.58
CA ARG A 234 -4.36 5.97 14.59
C ARG A 234 -5.62 6.25 13.77
N SER A 235 -6.25 5.24 13.17
CA SER A 235 -7.33 5.49 12.20
C SER A 235 -8.69 5.91 12.80
N SER A 236 -8.92 5.86 14.12
CA SER A 236 -10.26 6.19 14.66
C SER A 236 -10.35 6.24 16.18
N ARG A 237 -9.68 7.20 16.85
CA ARG A 237 -9.97 7.42 18.30
C ARG A 237 -9.66 8.76 18.96
N ASP A 238 -9.21 9.80 18.26
CA ASP A 238 -8.99 11.13 18.90
C ASP A 238 -9.73 12.26 18.16
N SER A 239 -11.03 12.05 17.91
CA SER A 239 -11.95 13.12 17.51
C SER A 239 -13.15 13.16 18.47
N SER A 240 -12.86 13.47 19.74
CA SER A 240 -13.81 14.02 20.72
C SER A 240 -12.97 14.58 21.87
N ALA A 241 -12.74 15.89 21.88
CA ALA A 241 -13.51 16.84 22.67
C ALA A 241 -13.19 16.76 24.18
N GLY A 242 -12.57 17.82 24.70
CA GLY A 242 -12.24 17.98 26.11
C GLY A 242 -11.32 19.16 26.37
N SER A 243 -11.68 20.32 25.81
CA SER A 243 -11.13 21.64 26.14
C SER A 243 -11.38 22.00 27.61
N ASP A 244 -10.45 22.81 28.15
CA ASP A 244 -10.55 23.66 29.33
C ASP A 244 -10.74 23.01 30.71
N THR A 245 -9.70 23.11 31.56
CA THR A 245 -9.71 24.04 32.71
C THR A 245 -8.28 24.26 33.21
N SER A 246 -7.70 25.41 32.88
CA SER A 246 -6.56 25.99 33.59
C SER A 246 -7.08 26.92 34.69
N LEU A 247 -6.39 26.85 35.84
CA LEU A 247 -6.23 27.90 36.86
C LEU A 247 -7.43 28.24 37.76
N GLU A 248 -7.38 27.79 39.02
CA GLU A 248 -7.23 28.75 40.12
C GLU A 248 -6.53 28.10 41.33
N GLY A 249 -5.51 28.79 41.86
CA GLY A 249 -4.71 28.35 42.99
C GLY A 249 -5.34 28.72 44.33
N ALA A 250 -5.17 27.85 45.33
CA ALA A 250 -5.41 28.17 46.73
C ALA A 250 -4.24 27.65 47.57
N ALA A 251 -3.56 28.58 48.25
CA ALA A 251 -2.37 28.40 49.07
C ALA A 251 -2.63 27.55 50.34
N PRO A 252 -1.58 26.95 50.95
CA PRO A 252 -1.72 26.23 52.20
C PRO A 252 -1.65 27.20 53.40
N MET A 253 -2.67 27.21 54.25
CA MET A 253 -2.58 27.84 55.58
C MET A 253 -1.99 26.85 56.58
N GLY A 254 -0.85 27.23 57.16
CA GLY A 254 -0.23 26.55 58.30
C GLY A 254 -0.94 26.84 59.63
N PRO A 255 -0.54 26.17 60.72
CA PRO A 255 -1.27 26.15 61.98
C PRO A 255 -0.81 27.27 62.93
N THR A 256 -1.75 27.81 63.69
CA THR A 256 -1.52 28.53 64.96
C THR A 256 -2.55 28.07 65.97
#